data_AF-A0A1F8WXU5-F1
#
_entry.id   AF-A0A1F8WXU5-F1
#
_cell.length_a   1.000
_cell.length_b   1.000
_cell.length_c   1.000
_cell.angle_alpha   90.00
_cell.angle_beta   90.00
_cell.angle_gamma   90.00
#
_symmetry.space_group_name_H-M   'P 1'
#
loop_
_entity.id
_entity.type
_entity.pdbx_description
1 polymer ?
#
loop_
_entity_poly.entity_id
_entity_poly.type
_entity_poly.pdbx_seq_one_letter_code
_entity_poly.pdbx_strand_id
1 'polypeptide(L)'
;MKIAGWKIWLASICAGVLVFLFYLPSLDSAFVNWDDPFYVYENKWIERFDFGFLKWAFFEAHIAGNWHPLALISLAIDFQIWGLDPFGYHLANSVLHALNALLLCFLSIRLFAAESRNEKYVLAAAFAAALLWGLHPQRVESVAWISERKDVLCAFFYLLSVIAYTGYLSKGSRPAYIWSLALFALALMSKPMAVSFLSYSS
;
A
#
# COMPACT_ATOMS: atom_id res chain seq x y z
N MET A 1 -13.42 -4.00 25.92
CA MET A 1 -13.57 -5.48 25.80
C MET A 1 -12.25 -6.05 25.28
N LYS A 2 -11.78 -7.20 25.76
CA LYS A 2 -10.57 -7.85 25.21
C LYS A 2 -10.99 -8.92 24.21
N ILE A 3 -10.92 -8.61 22.91
CA ILE A 3 -11.07 -9.61 21.85
C ILE A 3 -9.81 -10.48 21.85
N ALA A 4 -9.96 -11.79 21.76
CA ALA A 4 -8.83 -12.71 21.72
C ALA A 4 -7.94 -12.41 20.50
N GLY A 5 -6.63 -12.29 20.72
CA GLY A 5 -5.69 -11.86 19.67
C GLY A 5 -5.74 -12.73 18.41
N TRP A 6 -5.93 -14.04 18.54
CA TRP A 6 -6.04 -14.95 17.41
C TRP A 6 -7.28 -14.68 16.54
N LYS A 7 -8.40 -14.20 17.12
CA LYS A 7 -9.60 -13.83 16.35
C LYS A 7 -9.37 -12.58 15.51
N ILE A 8 -8.63 -11.61 16.06
CA ILE A 8 -8.24 -10.40 15.34
C ILE A 8 -7.39 -10.76 14.12
N TRP A 9 -6.35 -11.57 14.34
CA TRP A 9 -5.47 -12.02 13.27
C TRP A 9 -6.19 -12.90 12.26
N LEU A 10 -7.02 -13.85 12.70
CA LEU A 10 -7.79 -14.70 11.82
C LEU A 10 -8.69 -13.87 10.88
N ALA A 11 -9.50 -12.95 11.43
CA ALA A 11 -10.35 -12.09 10.62
C ALA A 11 -9.55 -11.25 9.61
N SER A 12 -8.44 -10.66 10.06
CA SER A 12 -7.60 -9.79 9.23
C SER A 12 -6.89 -10.58 8.13
N ILE A 13 -6.35 -11.76 8.44
CA ILE A 13 -5.71 -12.66 7.46
C ILE A 13 -6.75 -13.14 6.46
N CYS A 14 -7.93 -13.57 6.90
CA CYS A 14 -9.01 -13.97 5.99
C CYS A 14 -9.40 -12.84 5.05
N ALA A 15 -9.49 -11.59 5.52
CA ALA A 15 -9.79 -10.44 4.68
C ALA A 15 -8.72 -10.23 3.60
N GLY A 16 -7.44 -10.24 4.00
CA GLY A 16 -6.32 -10.13 3.07
C GLY A 16 -6.28 -11.26 2.03
N VAL A 17 -6.47 -12.51 2.46
CA VAL A 17 -6.50 -13.68 1.57
C VAL A 17 -7.65 -13.58 0.57
N LEU A 18 -8.86 -13.23 1.00
CA LEU A 18 -10.00 -13.08 0.09
C LEU A 18 -9.77 -11.98 -0.94
N VAL A 19 -9.19 -10.85 -0.52
CA VAL A 19 -8.82 -9.77 -1.45
C VAL A 19 -7.74 -10.26 -2.43
N PHE A 20 -6.71 -10.95 -1.96
CA PHE A 20 -5.69 -11.52 -2.85
C PHE A 20 -6.28 -12.48 -3.88
N LEU A 21 -7.13 -13.42 -3.43
CA LEU A 21 -7.79 -14.39 -4.30
C LEU A 21 -8.67 -13.73 -5.36
N PHE A 22 -9.35 -12.63 -5.01
CA PHE A 22 -10.15 -11.86 -5.96
C PHE A 22 -9.31 -11.23 -7.07
N TYR A 23 -8.07 -10.83 -6.76
CA TYR A 23 -7.15 -10.22 -7.72
C TYR A 23 -6.24 -11.21 -8.44
N LEU A 24 -6.34 -12.52 -8.19
CA LEU A 24 -5.57 -13.53 -8.95
C LEU A 24 -5.68 -13.39 -10.47
N PRO A 25 -6.86 -13.10 -11.07
CA PRO A 25 -6.95 -12.92 -12.52
C PRO A 25 -6.10 -11.76 -13.06
N SER A 26 -5.74 -10.78 -12.22
CA SER A 26 -4.87 -9.66 -12.64
C SER A 26 -3.44 -10.10 -12.96
N LEU A 27 -3.00 -11.26 -12.47
CA LEU A 27 -1.64 -11.76 -12.70
C LEU A 27 -1.37 -12.10 -14.17
N ASP A 28 -2.41 -12.43 -14.93
CA ASP A 28 -2.32 -12.74 -16.35
C ASP A 28 -2.49 -11.48 -17.24
N SER A 29 -2.53 -10.29 -16.62
CA SER A 29 -2.67 -9.03 -17.36
C SER A 29 -1.34 -8.60 -17.99
N ALA A 30 -1.43 -7.91 -19.13
CA ALA A 30 -0.28 -7.28 -19.77
C ALA A 30 -0.06 -5.85 -19.24
N PHE A 31 1.10 -5.27 -19.52
CA PHE A 31 1.34 -3.84 -19.28
C PHE A 31 0.31 -2.97 -19.99
N VAL A 32 -0.07 -1.86 -19.36
CA VAL A 32 -1.02 -0.89 -19.91
C VAL A 32 -0.26 0.29 -20.49
N ASN A 33 -0.58 0.68 -21.73
CA ASN A 33 0.12 1.75 -22.44
C ASN A 33 -0.34 3.17 -22.03
N TRP A 34 -0.33 3.45 -20.73
CA TRP A 34 -0.48 4.80 -20.17
C TRP A 34 0.82 5.21 -19.47
N ASP A 35 0.99 4.88 -18.20
CA ASP A 35 2.16 5.29 -17.40
C ASP A 35 3.23 4.20 -17.33
N ASP A 36 2.88 2.94 -17.60
CA ASP A 36 3.81 1.81 -17.52
C ASP A 36 5.05 1.97 -18.41
N PRO A 37 4.98 2.57 -19.63
CA PRO A 37 6.20 2.87 -20.38
C PRO A 37 7.18 3.71 -19.57
N PHE A 38 6.71 4.83 -19.01
CA PHE A 38 7.56 5.80 -18.31
C PHE A 38 8.10 5.29 -16.98
N TYR A 39 7.40 4.38 -16.32
CA TYR A 39 7.83 3.82 -15.04
C TYR A 39 8.65 2.53 -15.21
N VAL A 40 8.38 1.73 -16.25
CA VAL A 40 8.94 0.38 -16.39
C VAL A 40 9.81 0.25 -17.64
N TYR A 41 9.22 0.06 -18.81
CA TYR A 41 9.97 -0.48 -19.96
C TYR A 41 10.68 0.56 -20.83
N GLU A 42 10.35 1.86 -20.72
CA GLU A 42 11.16 2.94 -21.30
C GLU A 42 12.15 3.53 -20.28
N ASN A 43 12.02 3.16 -19.00
CA ASN A 43 12.82 3.70 -17.92
C ASN A 43 14.11 2.90 -17.69
N LYS A 44 15.16 3.22 -18.45
CA LYS A 44 16.47 2.56 -18.32
C LYS A 44 17.13 2.67 -16.94
N TRP A 45 16.63 3.53 -16.05
CA TRP A 45 17.15 3.60 -14.69
C TRP A 45 16.79 2.39 -13.85
N ILE A 46 15.61 1.79 -14.05
CA ILE A 46 15.16 0.65 -13.23
C ILE A 46 15.84 -0.68 -13.60
N GLU A 47 16.52 -0.72 -14.75
CA GLU A 47 17.31 -1.88 -15.20
C GLU A 47 18.53 -2.15 -14.30
N ARG A 48 18.93 -1.16 -13.48
CA ARG A 48 20.04 -1.24 -12.54
C ARG A 48 19.55 -0.98 -11.12
N PHE A 49 20.12 -1.71 -10.16
CA PHE A 49 19.84 -1.53 -8.75
C PHE A 49 21.14 -1.24 -7.97
N ASP A 50 21.70 -0.05 -8.22
CA ASP A 50 22.95 0.41 -7.61
C ASP A 50 22.78 1.74 -6.86
N PHE A 51 23.86 2.24 -6.27
CA PHE A 51 23.83 3.53 -5.56
C PHE A 51 23.49 4.71 -6.48
N GLY A 52 23.86 4.64 -7.76
CA GLY A 52 23.53 5.66 -8.75
C GLY A 52 22.03 5.73 -9.00
N PHE A 53 21.38 4.57 -9.14
CA PHE A 53 19.93 4.46 -9.22
C PHE A 53 19.24 5.03 -7.97
N LEU A 54 19.70 4.67 -6.77
CA LEU A 54 19.11 5.20 -5.53
C LEU A 54 19.23 6.73 -5.46
N LYS A 55 20.39 7.28 -5.79
CA LYS A 55 20.57 8.74 -5.82
C LYS A 55 19.63 9.39 -6.83
N TRP A 56 19.54 8.83 -8.04
CA TRP A 56 18.64 9.32 -9.07
C TRP A 56 17.18 9.27 -8.62
N ALA A 57 16.72 8.14 -8.07
CA ALA A 57 15.34 7.94 -7.63
C ALA A 57 14.93 8.96 -6.56
N PHE A 58 15.79 9.23 -5.58
CA PHE A 58 15.48 10.15 -4.48
C PHE A 58 15.61 11.64 -4.83
N PHE A 59 16.56 12.02 -5.70
CA PHE A 59 16.93 13.43 -5.87
C PHE A 59 16.65 14.00 -7.27
N GLU A 60 16.51 13.16 -8.29
CA GLU A 60 16.43 13.61 -9.69
C GLU A 60 15.14 13.15 -10.38
N ALA A 61 14.63 11.96 -10.02
CA ALA A 61 13.51 11.33 -10.72
C ALA A 61 12.19 12.09 -10.53
N HIS A 62 11.66 12.61 -11.65
CA HIS A 62 10.32 13.17 -11.75
C HIS A 62 9.62 12.53 -12.96
N ILE A 63 8.85 11.47 -12.74
CA ILE A 63 8.15 10.76 -13.82
C ILE A 63 6.76 11.38 -13.98
N ALA A 64 6.48 11.90 -15.18
CA ALA A 64 5.27 12.67 -15.48
C ALA A 64 5.02 13.81 -14.47
N GLY A 65 6.09 14.48 -14.02
CA GLY A 65 6.04 15.58 -13.05
C GLY A 65 5.87 15.14 -11.59
N ASN A 66 5.88 13.84 -11.30
CA ASN A 66 5.67 13.32 -9.95
C ASN A 66 6.95 12.71 -9.35
N TRP A 67 7.14 12.94 -8.05
CA TRP A 67 8.24 12.37 -7.27
C TRP A 67 7.77 11.16 -6.47
N HIS A 68 8.17 9.95 -6.91
CA HIS A 68 7.74 8.67 -6.34
C HIS A 68 8.92 7.70 -6.10
N PRO A 69 9.95 8.09 -5.32
CA PRO A 69 11.17 7.29 -5.14
C PRO A 69 10.91 5.86 -4.67
N LEU A 70 9.99 5.65 -3.72
CA LEU A 70 9.74 4.29 -3.22
C LEU A 70 9.01 3.41 -4.23
N ALA A 71 8.13 3.99 -5.05
CA ALA A 71 7.51 3.26 -6.14
C ALA A 71 8.55 2.83 -7.17
N LEU A 72 9.46 3.74 -7.55
CA LEU A 72 10.56 3.45 -8.48
C LEU A 72 11.48 2.35 -7.95
N ILE A 73 11.85 2.42 -6.66
CA ILE A 73 12.68 1.39 -6.03
C ILE A 73 11.97 0.03 -6.03
N SER A 74 10.67 0.00 -5.70
CA SER A 74 9.89 -1.23 -5.74
C SER A 74 9.82 -1.82 -7.15
N LEU A 75 9.60 -0.99 -8.17
CA LEU A 75 9.53 -1.43 -9.57
C LEU A 75 10.90 -1.89 -10.10
N ALA A 76 11.99 -1.26 -9.65
CA ALA A 76 13.34 -1.71 -9.98
C ALA A 76 13.65 -3.07 -9.37
N ILE A 77 13.23 -3.33 -8.12
CA ILE A 77 13.33 -4.66 -7.50
C ILE A 77 12.56 -5.69 -8.33
N ASP A 78 11.31 -5.37 -8.73
CA ASP A 78 10.53 -6.25 -9.59
C ASP A 78 11.27 -6.52 -10.92
N PHE A 79 11.86 -5.49 -11.54
CA PHE A 79 12.65 -5.65 -12.77
C PHE A 79 13.87 -6.56 -12.58
N GLN A 80 14.60 -6.45 -11.46
CA GLN A 80 15.76 -7.31 -11.21
C GLN A 80 15.39 -8.79 -11.07
N ILE A 81 14.16 -9.09 -10.63
CA ILE A 81 13.69 -10.46 -10.39
C ILE A 81 13.00 -11.02 -11.63
N TRP A 82 12.15 -10.22 -12.28
CA TRP A 82 11.20 -10.65 -13.31
C TRP A 82 11.50 -10.06 -14.70
N GLY A 83 12.43 -9.12 -14.82
CA GLY A 83 12.69 -8.39 -16.06
C GLY A 83 11.42 -7.67 -16.54
N LEU A 84 11.06 -7.86 -17.80
CA LEU A 84 9.84 -7.31 -18.40
C LEU A 84 8.67 -8.31 -18.38
N ASP A 85 8.65 -9.25 -17.45
CA ASP A 85 7.48 -10.10 -17.23
C ASP A 85 6.45 -9.36 -16.35
N PRO A 86 5.27 -8.95 -16.87
CA PRO A 86 4.26 -8.21 -16.10
C PRO A 86 3.73 -8.98 -14.90
N PHE A 87 3.83 -10.32 -14.90
CA PHE A 87 3.38 -11.18 -13.81
C PHE A 87 3.93 -10.73 -12.45
N GLY A 88 5.24 -10.48 -12.36
CA GLY A 88 5.91 -10.13 -11.10
C GLY A 88 5.39 -8.81 -10.51
N TYR A 89 5.14 -7.84 -11.38
CA TYR A 89 4.62 -6.54 -11.00
C TYR A 89 3.18 -6.64 -10.49
N HIS A 90 2.30 -7.34 -11.21
CA HIS A 90 0.92 -7.57 -10.76
C HIS A 90 0.87 -8.38 -9.46
N LEU A 91 1.76 -9.36 -9.30
CA LEU A 91 1.87 -10.15 -8.07
C LEU A 91 2.19 -9.26 -6.89
N ALA A 92 3.23 -8.44 -6.98
CA ALA A 92 3.59 -7.54 -5.89
C ALA A 92 2.46 -6.53 -5.60
N ASN A 93 1.72 -6.05 -6.62
CA ASN A 93 0.58 -5.11 -6.42
C ASN A 93 -0.54 -5.79 -5.65
N SER A 94 -0.90 -7.01 -6.07
CA SER A 94 -1.92 -7.83 -5.44
C SER A 94 -1.56 -8.18 -3.99
N VAL A 95 -0.30 -8.53 -3.74
CA VAL A 95 0.20 -8.80 -2.38
C VAL A 95 0.12 -7.55 -1.50
N LEU A 96 0.61 -6.41 -1.97
CA LEU A 96 0.54 -5.16 -1.20
C LEU A 96 -0.92 -4.75 -0.92
N HIS A 97 -1.82 -4.89 -1.88
CA HIS A 97 -3.23 -4.59 -1.69
C HIS A 97 -3.91 -5.54 -0.69
N ALA A 98 -3.57 -6.82 -0.72
CA ALA A 98 -4.02 -7.80 0.27
C ALA A 98 -3.51 -7.47 1.68
N LEU A 99 -2.25 -7.02 1.80
CA LEU A 99 -1.71 -6.54 3.06
C LEU A 99 -2.45 -5.28 3.54
N ASN A 100 -2.81 -4.37 2.65
CA ASN A 100 -3.61 -3.19 3.00
C ASN A 100 -5.00 -3.58 3.54
N ALA A 101 -5.68 -4.54 2.91
CA ALA A 101 -6.96 -5.04 3.41
C ALA A 101 -6.84 -5.70 4.79
N LEU A 102 -5.77 -6.47 5.02
CA LEU A 102 -5.45 -7.05 6.32
C LEU A 102 -5.24 -5.95 7.38
N LEU A 103 -4.38 -4.97 7.09
CA LEU A 103 -4.08 -3.87 8.01
C LEU A 103 -5.32 -3.02 8.30
N LEU A 104 -6.16 -2.78 7.30
CA LEU A 104 -7.43 -2.08 7.44
C LEU A 104 -8.38 -2.85 8.36
N CYS A 105 -8.58 -4.16 8.14
CA CYS A 105 -9.39 -4.99 9.03
C CYS A 105 -8.87 -4.93 10.47
N PHE A 106 -7.56 -5.07 10.65
CA PHE A 106 -6.91 -5.02 11.96
C PHE A 106 -7.14 -3.67 12.66
N LEU A 107 -6.96 -2.56 11.95
CA LEU A 107 -7.19 -1.22 12.46
C LEU A 107 -8.67 -0.99 12.79
N SER A 108 -9.59 -1.39 11.91
CA SER A 108 -11.04 -1.29 12.13
C SER A 108 -11.49 -2.06 13.36
N ILE A 109 -10.94 -3.26 13.62
CA ILE A 109 -11.23 -4.01 14.85
C ILE A 109 -10.82 -3.20 16.08
N ARG A 110 -9.65 -2.56 16.07
CA ARG A 110 -9.19 -1.73 17.21
C ARG A 110 -10.09 -0.52 17.44
N LEU A 111 -10.51 0.15 16.37
CA LEU A 111 -11.37 1.34 16.45
C LEU A 111 -12.79 0.96 16.91
N PHE A 112 -13.40 -0.06 16.32
CA PHE A 112 -14.77 -0.46 16.65
C PHE A 112 -14.88 -1.13 18.04
N ALA A 113 -13.81 -1.77 18.51
CA ALA A 113 -13.76 -2.31 19.87
C ALA A 113 -13.72 -1.23 20.96
N ALA A 114 -13.42 0.02 20.61
CA ALA A 114 -13.52 1.16 21.52
C ALA A 114 -14.99 1.60 21.72
N GLU A 115 -15.81 1.46 20.67
CA GLU A 115 -17.20 1.94 20.65
C GLU A 115 -18.25 0.87 21.02
N SER A 116 -17.97 -0.41 20.73
CA SER A 116 -18.93 -1.50 20.95
C SER A 116 -18.40 -2.63 21.84
N ARG A 117 -19.29 -3.17 22.68
CA ARG A 117 -19.02 -4.34 23.53
C ARG A 117 -19.43 -5.67 22.89
N ASN A 118 -19.99 -5.67 21.68
CA ASN A 118 -20.39 -6.89 21.00
C ASN A 118 -19.25 -7.37 20.08
N GLU A 119 -18.52 -8.41 20.52
CA GLU A 119 -17.38 -8.98 19.78
C GLU A 119 -17.75 -9.39 18.34
N LYS A 120 -18.88 -10.08 18.17
CA LYS A 120 -19.30 -10.59 16.85
C LYS A 120 -19.59 -9.44 15.90
N TYR A 121 -20.26 -8.39 16.39
CA TYR A 121 -20.52 -7.19 15.62
C TYR A 121 -19.22 -6.50 15.19
N VAL A 122 -18.27 -6.32 16.12
CA VAL A 122 -16.98 -5.67 15.84
C VAL A 122 -16.21 -6.42 14.75
N LEU A 123 -16.09 -7.75 14.89
CA LEU A 123 -15.38 -8.57 13.91
C LEU A 123 -16.08 -8.53 12.53
N ALA A 124 -17.41 -8.67 12.50
CA ALA A 124 -18.18 -8.63 11.25
C ALA A 124 -18.09 -7.26 10.56
N ALA A 125 -18.25 -6.16 11.31
CA ALA A 125 -18.18 -4.81 10.76
C ALA A 125 -16.79 -4.47 10.22
N ALA A 126 -15.72 -4.84 10.94
CA ALA A 126 -14.35 -4.60 10.49
C ALA A 126 -13.98 -5.45 9.26
N PHE A 127 -14.41 -6.71 9.24
CA PHE A 127 -14.23 -7.60 8.10
C PHE A 127 -14.98 -7.10 6.86
N ALA A 128 -16.25 -6.69 7.04
CA ALA A 128 -17.04 -6.09 5.97
C ALA A 128 -16.42 -4.79 5.45
N ALA A 129 -15.95 -3.91 6.33
CA ALA A 129 -15.26 -2.67 5.93
C ALA A 129 -14.00 -2.97 5.10
N ALA A 130 -13.20 -3.97 5.50
CA ALA A 130 -12.02 -4.37 4.76
C ALA A 130 -12.34 -4.97 3.39
N LEU A 131 -13.36 -5.81 3.28
CA LEU A 131 -13.80 -6.36 2.00
C LEU A 131 -14.43 -5.31 1.09
N LEU A 132 -15.29 -4.44 1.64
CA LEU A 132 -15.91 -3.36 0.87
C LEU A 132 -14.84 -2.42 0.30
N TRP A 133 -13.79 -2.11 1.06
CA TRP A 133 -12.67 -1.31 0.58
C TRP A 133 -11.79 -2.08 -0.41
N GLY A 134 -11.41 -3.31 -0.08
CA GLY A 134 -10.47 -4.11 -0.84
C GLY A 134 -11.02 -4.59 -2.17
N LEU A 135 -12.32 -4.89 -2.24
CA LEU A 135 -13.02 -5.36 -3.45
C LEU A 135 -13.70 -4.22 -4.22
N HIS A 136 -13.52 -2.97 -3.78
CA HIS A 136 -14.15 -1.82 -4.42
C HIS A 136 -13.65 -1.69 -5.87
N PRO A 137 -14.53 -1.48 -6.88
CA PRO A 137 -14.13 -1.36 -8.29
C PRO A 137 -13.05 -0.30 -8.54
N GLN A 138 -13.08 0.82 -7.82
CA GLN A 138 -12.07 1.88 -7.91
C GLN A 138 -10.64 1.42 -7.51
N ARG A 139 -10.51 0.31 -6.78
CA ARG A 139 -9.21 -0.30 -6.45
C ARG A 139 -8.72 -1.26 -7.53
N VAL A 140 -9.59 -1.68 -8.46
CA VAL A 140 -9.20 -2.54 -9.58
C VAL A 140 -8.17 -1.85 -10.46
N GLU A 141 -8.36 -0.56 -10.72
CA GLU A 141 -7.39 0.26 -11.46
C GLU A 141 -6.05 0.30 -10.72
N SER A 142 -6.05 0.49 -9.39
CA SER A 142 -4.80 0.57 -8.61
C SER A 142 -4.03 -0.76 -8.50
N VAL A 143 -4.68 -1.91 -8.72
CA VAL A 143 -4.04 -3.23 -8.63
C VAL A 143 -3.65 -3.76 -10.01
N ALA A 144 -4.55 -3.61 -10.99
CA ALA A 144 -4.33 -4.05 -12.36
C ALA A 144 -3.38 -3.13 -13.13
N TRP A 145 -3.19 -1.88 -12.71
CA TRP A 145 -2.20 -0.99 -13.33
C TRP A 145 -0.89 -1.01 -12.56
N ILE A 146 0.20 -1.40 -13.21
CA ILE A 146 1.51 -1.57 -12.57
C ILE A 146 2.03 -0.25 -12.00
N SER A 147 1.88 0.85 -12.73
CA SER A 147 2.30 2.19 -12.29
C SER A 147 1.51 2.74 -11.10
N GLU A 148 0.39 2.11 -10.71
CA GLU A 148 -0.34 2.42 -9.48
C GLU A 148 0.28 1.75 -8.23
N ARG A 149 1.44 1.10 -8.38
CA ARG A 149 2.35 0.69 -7.29
C ARG A 149 2.50 1.77 -6.21
N LYS A 150 2.57 3.04 -6.64
CA LYS A 150 2.64 4.23 -5.79
C LYS A 150 1.48 4.33 -4.79
N ASP A 151 0.26 4.00 -5.20
CA ASP A 151 -0.96 4.12 -4.37
C ASP A 151 -1.03 3.00 -3.34
N VAL A 152 -0.76 1.76 -3.76
CA VAL A 152 -0.78 0.60 -2.86
C VAL A 152 0.33 0.68 -1.82
N LEU A 153 1.52 1.18 -2.17
CA LEU A 153 2.61 1.45 -1.21
C LEU A 153 2.27 2.60 -0.26
N CYS A 154 1.70 3.69 -0.78
CA CYS A 154 1.30 4.83 0.04
C CYS A 154 0.28 4.40 1.10
N ALA A 155 -0.76 3.64 0.69
CA ALA A 155 -1.75 3.08 1.60
C ALA A 155 -1.13 2.16 2.66
N PHE A 156 -0.18 1.31 2.27
CA PHE A 156 0.51 0.38 3.18
C PHE A 156 1.26 1.11 4.29
N PHE A 157 2.14 2.03 3.91
CA PHE A 157 2.90 2.81 4.89
C PHE A 157 2.01 3.72 5.73
N TYR A 158 0.95 4.29 5.14
CA TYR A 158 -0.01 5.10 5.85
C TYR A 158 -0.78 4.28 6.93
N LEU A 159 -1.29 3.11 6.58
CA LEU A 159 -2.00 2.23 7.53
C LEU A 159 -1.07 1.79 8.67
N LEU A 160 0.17 1.41 8.36
CA LEU A 160 1.18 1.09 9.38
C LEU A 160 1.46 2.30 10.30
N SER A 161 1.56 3.50 9.72
CA SER A 161 1.76 4.72 10.49
C SER A 161 0.63 4.97 11.48
N VAL A 162 -0.62 4.81 11.06
CA VAL A 162 -1.81 4.96 11.92
C VAL A 162 -1.85 3.87 12.99
N ILE A 163 -1.51 2.62 12.65
CA ILE A 163 -1.45 1.52 13.63
C ILE A 163 -0.36 1.79 14.70
N ALA A 164 0.79 2.32 14.31
CA ALA A 164 1.85 2.71 15.23
C ALA A 164 1.41 3.90 16.11
N TYR A 165 0.73 4.89 15.53
CA TYR A 165 0.21 6.06 16.26
C TYR A 165 -0.84 5.69 17.30
N THR A 166 -1.81 4.83 16.95
CA THR A 166 -2.81 4.33 17.92
C THR A 166 -2.15 3.54 19.05
N GLY A 167 -1.07 2.82 18.75
CA GLY A 167 -0.23 2.15 19.76
C GLY A 167 0.47 3.14 20.70
N TYR A 168 0.96 4.26 20.18
CA TYR A 168 1.52 5.36 20.97
C TYR A 168 0.46 5.96 21.89
N LEU A 169 -0.72 6.33 21.38
CA LEU A 169 -1.81 6.91 22.18
C LEU A 169 -2.24 5.99 23.33
N SER A 170 -2.24 4.67 23.09
CA SER A 170 -2.69 3.69 24.09
C SER A 170 -1.65 3.41 25.19
N LYS A 171 -0.35 3.52 24.90
CA LYS A 171 0.73 3.06 25.79
C LYS A 171 1.79 4.13 26.14
N GLY A 172 1.70 5.34 25.56
CA GLY A 172 2.70 6.40 25.72
C GLY A 172 4.08 6.07 25.15
N SER A 173 4.19 5.09 24.24
CA SER A 173 5.47 4.57 23.75
C SER A 173 6.15 5.53 22.76
N ARG A 174 7.17 6.27 23.20
CA ARG A 174 7.97 7.16 22.33
C ARG A 174 8.50 6.45 21.06
N PRO A 175 9.00 5.20 21.11
CA PRO A 175 9.38 4.48 19.90
C PRO A 175 8.24 4.30 18.89
N ALA A 176 7.00 4.05 19.36
CA ALA A 176 5.85 3.90 18.47
C ALA A 176 5.51 5.21 17.74
N TYR A 177 5.73 6.35 18.38
CA TYR A 177 5.58 7.67 17.75
C TYR A 177 6.65 7.92 16.67
N ILE A 178 7.92 7.62 16.96
CA ILE A 178 9.01 7.75 15.98
C ILE A 178 8.74 6.86 14.76
N TRP A 179 8.33 5.60 14.99
CA TRP A 179 7.95 4.70 13.90
C TRP A 179 6.77 5.21 13.09
N SER A 180 5.74 5.76 13.75
CA SER A 180 4.62 6.37 13.04
C SER A 180 5.07 7.49 12.09
N LEU A 181 5.94 8.39 12.55
CA LEU A 181 6.48 9.47 11.71
C LEU A 181 7.33 8.94 10.56
N ALA A 182 8.20 7.95 10.82
CA ALA A 182 9.03 7.35 9.79
C ALA A 182 8.18 6.66 8.71
N LEU A 183 7.17 5.89 9.11
CA LEU A 183 6.22 5.25 8.19
C LEU A 183 5.40 6.29 7.42
N PHE A 184 5.00 7.39 8.05
CA PHE A 184 4.30 8.46 7.35
C PHE A 184 5.18 9.13 6.28
N ALA A 185 6.47 9.36 6.58
CA ALA A 185 7.42 9.85 5.59
C ALA A 185 7.53 8.89 4.40
N LEU A 186 7.61 7.57 4.64
CA LEU A 186 7.62 6.57 3.57
C LEU A 186 6.32 6.60 2.73
N ALA A 187 5.16 6.85 3.35
CA ALA A 187 3.91 7.00 2.62
C ALA A 187 3.96 8.20 1.65
N LEU A 188 4.47 9.34 2.11
CA LEU A 188 4.65 10.55 1.28
C LEU A 188 5.63 10.33 0.13
N MET A 189 6.68 9.55 0.36
CA MET A 189 7.68 9.18 -0.65
C MET A 189 7.20 8.12 -1.65
N SER A 190 6.08 7.45 -1.35
CA SER A 190 5.41 6.54 -2.28
C SER A 190 4.51 7.30 -3.24
N LYS A 191 3.70 8.22 -2.69
CA LYS A 191 2.88 9.18 -3.44
C LYS A 191 2.66 10.43 -2.59
N PRO A 192 3.01 11.63 -3.06
CA PRO A 192 2.71 12.86 -2.35
C PRO A 192 1.21 13.14 -2.42
N MET A 193 0.42 12.56 -1.51
CA MET A 193 -1.02 12.83 -1.39
C MET A 193 -1.37 14.22 -0.80
N ALA A 194 -0.40 15.13 -0.70
CA ALA A 194 -0.56 16.43 -0.03
C ALA A 194 -0.39 17.66 -0.95
N VAL A 195 -0.10 17.50 -2.24
CA VAL A 195 0.16 18.65 -3.16
C VAL A 195 -1.02 18.94 -4.11
N SER A 196 -2.17 18.30 -3.94
CA SER A 196 -3.38 18.64 -4.71
C SER A 196 -3.97 20.01 -4.32
N PHE A 197 -3.56 20.59 -3.18
CA PHE A 197 -4.12 21.85 -2.66
C PHE A 197 -3.34 23.11 -3.06
N LEU A 198 -2.25 23.02 -3.82
CA LEU A 198 -1.36 24.16 -4.12
C LEU A 198 -1.20 24.52 -5.61
N SER A 199 -1.97 23.92 -6.53
CA SER A 199 -1.83 24.19 -7.97
C SER A 199 -2.91 25.10 -8.61
N TYR A 200 -3.83 25.69 -7.84
CA TYR A 200 -4.75 26.74 -8.33
C TYR A 200 -4.31 28.13 -7.85
N SER A 201 -3.06 28.51 -8.12
CA SER A 201 -2.66 29.92 -8.09
C SER A 201 -1.47 30.17 -9.02
N SER A 202 -1.72 30.12 -10.32
CA SER A 202 -0.92 30.80 -11.34
C SER A 202 -1.79 31.06 -12.56
#